data_AF-A0A532EPH1-F1
#
_entry.id   AF-A0A532EPH1-F1
#
_cell.length_a   1.000
_cell.length_b   1.000
_cell.length_c   1.000
_cell.angle_alpha   90.00
_cell.angle_beta   90.00
_cell.angle_gamma   90.00
#
_symmetry.space_group_name_H-M   'P 1'
#
loop_
_entity.id
_entity.type
_entity.pdbx_description
1 polymer ?
#
loop_
_entity_poly.entity_id
_entity_poly.type
_entity_poly.pdbx_seq_one_letter_code
_entity_poly.pdbx_strand_id
1 'polypeptide(L)'
;MSPDGDLIMGMRRTRFFLMLTCVLLGLLGLWIAFAKLVVPPVIESAYRGESFPILNSLMTGRATHSMHEYLQDWEQLAWNVALIFTGSGLLGLVIFLLATSSTFFSRFVGEATPGTLGAMRMWICGILLLFTLTEDLPSIAWLPAETRHSAGIMAWMYALPFGFDKLVASEAGLYVFQLLTEWLLFLGMIGLGTRMVIPLGAAFFLLLLGVLQDYSFHWHQGWIPLYLIIILSFTPCGDGWSVDRVRRVIRGQPVPDSACALPVYGWSRYTCWVAIAVSYWETGLCKLRYGGLSWWDPEGLRATFYFDTLLPREYDWAWSLSLTPAHDPLIGSMGIFVIVFESLWIVVLFSRIARKIWPVLTVMFHTAVFILQKILFLDLMLMQAVFYNFTGVRQAIARWLETRYGRIEVLYDGHCPLCIRTVRALRAFDLFARLDCLDFRRLDLAEYNRRHTFALTIEDLDREMYGEAYASVR
;
A
#
# COMPACT_ATOMS: atom_id res chain seq x y z
N MET A 1 -5.00 -7.17 31.93
CA MET A 1 -5.07 -8.58 31.48
C MET A 1 -4.88 -9.44 32.72
N SER A 2 -5.79 -10.39 32.99
CA SER A 2 -5.56 -11.32 34.10
C SER A 2 -4.46 -12.32 33.72
N PRO A 3 -3.61 -12.75 34.66
CA PRO A 3 -2.55 -13.74 34.41
C PRO A 3 -3.06 -15.04 33.75
N ASP A 4 -4.29 -15.44 34.05
CA ASP A 4 -4.89 -16.67 33.55
C ASP A 4 -5.25 -16.61 32.05
N GLY A 5 -5.49 -15.40 31.51
CA GLY A 5 -5.79 -15.21 30.09
C GLY A 5 -4.60 -15.55 29.18
N ASP A 6 -3.38 -15.26 29.63
CA ASP A 6 -2.15 -15.48 28.86
C ASP A 6 -1.79 -16.97 28.78
N LEU A 7 -2.07 -17.75 29.84
CA LEU A 7 -1.80 -19.19 29.91
C LEU A 7 -2.68 -20.00 28.94
N ILE A 8 -3.98 -19.69 28.88
CA ILE A 8 -4.93 -20.36 27.98
C ILE A 8 -4.62 -20.02 26.50
N MET A 9 -4.21 -18.78 26.22
CA MET A 9 -3.85 -18.34 24.88
C MET A 9 -2.53 -19.00 24.41
N GLY A 10 -1.56 -19.14 25.31
CA GLY A 10 -0.30 -19.84 25.06
C GLY A 10 -0.50 -21.31 24.66
N MET A 11 -1.34 -22.06 25.38
CA MET A 11 -1.61 -23.48 25.07
C MET A 11 -2.29 -23.68 23.71
N ARG A 12 -3.25 -22.81 23.34
CA ARG A 12 -3.92 -22.88 22.02
C ARG A 12 -2.95 -22.59 20.89
N ARG A 13 -2.04 -21.64 21.10
CA ARG A 13 -1.01 -21.26 20.13
C ARG A 13 -0.04 -22.42 19.85
N THR A 14 0.49 -23.08 20.87
CA THR A 14 1.39 -24.24 20.70
C THR A 14 0.72 -25.40 19.97
N ARG A 15 -0.56 -25.69 20.27
CA ARG A 15 -1.30 -26.75 19.58
C ARG A 15 -1.56 -26.42 18.11
N PHE A 16 -1.93 -25.19 17.80
CA PHE A 16 -2.09 -24.73 16.42
C PHE A 16 -0.78 -24.86 15.62
N PHE A 17 0.35 -24.48 16.24
CA PHE A 17 1.67 -24.64 15.62
C PHE A 17 2.02 -26.09 15.29
N LEU A 18 1.85 -26.98 16.27
CA LEU A 18 2.13 -28.39 16.05
C LEU A 18 1.28 -28.94 14.90
N MET A 19 -0.01 -28.58 14.87
CA MET A 19 -0.93 -28.98 13.81
C MET A 19 -0.51 -28.43 12.43
N LEU A 20 -0.22 -27.13 12.34
CA LEU A 20 0.19 -26.51 11.08
C LEU A 20 1.49 -27.11 10.55
N THR A 21 2.49 -27.30 11.41
CA THR A 21 3.76 -27.93 11.04
C THR A 21 3.54 -29.38 10.57
N CYS A 22 2.71 -30.16 11.27
CA CYS A 22 2.36 -31.52 10.84
C CYS A 22 1.66 -31.53 9.47
N VAL A 23 0.75 -30.59 9.21
CA VAL A 23 0.07 -30.47 7.91
C VAL A 23 1.05 -30.10 6.81
N LEU A 24 1.92 -29.11 7.03
CA LEU A 24 2.93 -28.70 6.05
C LEU A 24 3.92 -29.84 5.73
N LEU A 25 4.40 -30.56 6.74
CA LEU A 25 5.27 -31.73 6.55
C LEU A 25 4.53 -32.87 5.82
N GLY A 26 3.26 -33.10 6.15
CA GLY A 26 2.43 -34.10 5.47
C GLY A 26 2.21 -33.78 4.00
N LEU A 27 1.90 -32.51 3.66
CA LEU A 27 1.75 -32.05 2.27
C LEU A 27 3.07 -32.14 1.49
N LEU A 28 4.20 -31.78 2.12
CA LEU A 28 5.52 -31.92 1.51
C LEU A 28 5.85 -33.40 1.25
N GLY A 29 5.57 -34.28 2.21
CA GLY A 29 5.75 -35.73 2.05
C GLY A 29 4.90 -36.29 0.92
N LEU A 30 3.63 -35.86 0.81
CA LEU A 30 2.73 -36.24 -0.27
C LEU A 30 3.24 -35.75 -1.64
N TRP A 31 3.72 -34.50 -1.72
CA TRP A 31 4.32 -33.95 -2.94
C TRP A 31 5.54 -34.76 -3.39
N ILE A 32 6.48 -35.06 -2.46
CA ILE A 32 7.68 -35.82 -2.77
C ILE A 32 7.31 -37.24 -3.24
N ALA A 33 6.37 -37.90 -2.56
CA ALA A 33 5.89 -39.23 -2.95
C ALA A 33 5.25 -39.20 -4.36
N PHE A 34 4.38 -38.24 -4.64
CA PHE A 34 3.77 -38.06 -5.96
C PHE A 34 4.85 -37.80 -7.03
N ALA A 35 5.78 -36.89 -6.77
CA ALA A 35 6.79 -36.47 -7.73
C ALA A 35 7.83 -37.56 -8.02
N LYS A 36 8.11 -38.46 -7.08
CA LYS A 36 9.09 -39.53 -7.24
C LYS A 36 8.47 -40.87 -7.66
N LEU A 37 7.23 -41.15 -7.29
CA LEU A 37 6.60 -42.47 -7.51
C LEU A 37 5.54 -42.46 -8.62
N VAL A 38 4.87 -41.33 -8.86
CA VAL A 38 3.75 -41.26 -9.82
C VAL A 38 4.15 -40.61 -11.13
N VAL A 39 4.81 -39.45 -11.08
CA VAL A 39 5.11 -38.68 -12.29
C VAL A 39 6.15 -39.34 -13.20
N PRO A 40 7.25 -39.95 -12.71
CA PRO A 40 8.23 -40.58 -13.59
C PRO A 40 7.63 -41.71 -14.46
N PRO A 41 6.85 -42.68 -13.92
CA PRO A 41 6.15 -43.66 -14.75
C PRO A 41 5.18 -43.04 -15.77
N VAL A 42 4.51 -41.94 -15.41
CA VAL A 42 3.61 -41.22 -16.33
C VAL A 42 4.39 -40.57 -17.47
N ILE A 43 5.54 -39.95 -17.19
CA ILE A 43 6.44 -39.37 -18.21
C ILE A 43 6.96 -40.49 -19.13
N GLU A 44 7.41 -41.62 -18.57
CA GLU A 44 7.89 -42.75 -19.37
C GLU A 44 6.81 -43.32 -20.29
N SER A 45 5.59 -43.51 -19.76
CA SER A 45 4.44 -43.98 -20.54
C SER A 45 4.04 -42.97 -21.63
N ALA A 46 4.05 -41.67 -21.31
CA ALA A 46 3.74 -40.61 -22.27
C ALA A 46 4.79 -40.51 -23.38
N TYR A 47 6.06 -40.68 -23.04
CA TYR A 47 7.17 -40.69 -23.98
C TYR A 47 7.05 -41.87 -24.97
N ARG A 48 6.67 -43.06 -24.49
CA ARG A 48 6.39 -44.25 -25.32
C ARG A 48 5.09 -44.14 -26.13
N GLY A 49 4.24 -43.15 -25.85
CA GLY A 49 2.93 -43.01 -26.48
C GLY A 49 1.86 -43.96 -25.92
N GLU A 50 2.12 -44.56 -24.76
CA GLU A 50 1.22 -45.50 -24.07
C GLU A 50 0.29 -44.80 -23.07
N SER A 51 0.48 -43.49 -22.83
CA SER A 51 -0.32 -42.70 -21.89
C SER A 51 -1.54 -42.04 -22.57
N PHE A 52 -2.21 -41.13 -21.86
CA PHE A 52 -3.34 -40.37 -22.39
C PHE A 52 -2.93 -39.50 -23.59
N PRO A 53 -3.79 -39.33 -24.61
CA PRO A 53 -3.46 -38.56 -25.81
C PRO A 53 -2.95 -37.14 -25.53
N ILE A 54 -3.50 -36.46 -24.52
CA ILE A 54 -3.07 -35.11 -24.11
C ILE A 54 -1.61 -35.13 -23.60
N LEU A 55 -1.26 -36.09 -22.74
CA LEU A 55 0.10 -36.19 -22.20
C LEU A 55 1.10 -36.61 -23.28
N ASN A 56 0.70 -37.53 -24.17
CA ASN A 56 1.51 -37.90 -25.33
C ASN A 56 1.76 -36.69 -26.24
N SER A 57 0.77 -35.81 -26.39
CA SER A 57 0.88 -34.60 -27.22
C SER A 57 1.79 -33.53 -26.62
N LEU A 58 1.97 -33.51 -25.29
CA LEU A 58 2.92 -32.60 -24.62
C LEU A 58 4.37 -32.99 -24.87
N MET A 59 4.64 -34.24 -25.28
CA MET A 59 5.97 -34.74 -25.64
C MET A 59 6.27 -34.44 -27.12
N THR A 60 6.20 -33.17 -27.52
CA THR A 60 6.39 -32.70 -28.92
C THR A 60 7.84 -32.81 -29.42
N GLY A 61 8.80 -32.96 -28.50
CA GLY A 61 10.24 -32.98 -28.79
C GLY A 61 10.89 -34.37 -28.79
N ARG A 62 10.14 -35.46 -28.87
CA ARG A 62 10.67 -36.84 -28.78
C ARG A 62 11.77 -37.20 -29.77
N ALA A 63 11.82 -36.50 -30.91
CA ALA A 63 12.86 -36.72 -31.91
C ALA A 63 14.21 -36.11 -31.51
N THR A 64 14.20 -35.09 -30.66
CA THR A 64 15.38 -34.29 -30.29
C THR A 64 15.77 -34.42 -28.82
N HIS A 65 14.82 -34.81 -27.96
CA HIS A 65 15.01 -34.93 -26.52
C HIS A 65 14.87 -36.37 -26.05
N SER A 66 15.85 -36.85 -25.30
CA SER A 66 15.79 -38.18 -24.71
C SER A 66 14.81 -38.24 -23.54
N MET A 67 14.28 -39.43 -23.24
CA MET A 67 13.45 -39.65 -22.05
C MET A 67 14.16 -39.23 -20.75
N HIS A 68 15.49 -39.36 -20.71
CA HIS A 68 16.30 -38.97 -19.56
C HIS A 68 16.27 -37.46 -19.33
N GLU A 69 16.31 -36.64 -20.39
CA GLU A 69 16.20 -35.19 -20.31
C GLU A 69 14.85 -34.77 -19.69
N TYR A 70 13.74 -35.35 -20.15
CA TYR A 70 12.42 -35.08 -19.57
C TYR A 70 12.33 -35.44 -18.08
N LEU A 71 12.95 -36.56 -17.68
CA LEU A 71 12.99 -36.97 -16.27
C LEU A 71 13.88 -36.04 -15.42
N GLN A 72 14.99 -35.55 -15.98
CA GLN A 72 15.88 -34.59 -15.33
C GLN A 72 15.21 -33.23 -15.16
N ASP A 73 14.54 -32.72 -16.19
CA ASP A 73 13.78 -31.48 -16.14
C ASP A 73 12.65 -31.57 -15.09
N TRP A 74 11.95 -32.71 -15.06
CA TRP A 74 10.95 -32.98 -14.03
C TRP A 74 11.57 -33.02 -12.63
N GLU A 75 12.72 -33.68 -12.45
CA GLU A 75 13.40 -33.71 -11.15
C GLU A 75 13.80 -32.32 -10.68
N GLN A 76 14.35 -31.49 -11.57
CA GLN A 76 14.69 -30.11 -11.26
C GLN A 76 13.45 -29.30 -10.88
N LEU A 77 12.36 -29.43 -11.64
CA LEU A 77 11.08 -28.80 -11.31
C LEU A 77 10.54 -29.27 -9.96
N ALA A 78 10.57 -30.58 -9.69
CA ALA A 78 10.06 -31.18 -8.47
C ALA A 78 10.81 -30.66 -7.24
N TRP A 79 12.14 -30.54 -7.32
CA TRP A 79 12.97 -29.95 -6.27
C TRP A 79 12.74 -28.46 -6.11
N ASN A 80 12.61 -27.71 -7.20
CA ASN A 80 12.30 -26.29 -7.13
C ASN A 80 10.96 -26.05 -6.44
N VAL A 81 9.92 -26.81 -6.80
CA VAL A 81 8.60 -26.74 -6.15
C VAL A 81 8.70 -27.12 -4.67
N ALA A 82 9.44 -28.18 -4.33
CA ALA A 82 9.63 -28.59 -2.93
C ALA A 82 10.35 -27.52 -2.10
N LEU A 83 11.38 -26.88 -2.66
CA LEU A 83 12.12 -25.79 -2.03
C LEU A 83 11.24 -24.56 -1.83
N ILE A 84 10.45 -24.17 -2.85
CA ILE A 84 9.51 -23.06 -2.77
C ILE A 84 8.43 -23.35 -1.72
N PHE A 85 7.86 -24.56 -1.72
CA PHE A 85 6.84 -24.96 -0.75
C PHE A 85 7.39 -24.95 0.68
N THR A 86 8.57 -25.52 0.89
CA THR A 86 9.21 -25.55 2.21
C THR A 86 9.61 -24.15 2.67
N GLY A 87 10.23 -23.37 1.79
CA GLY A 87 10.65 -22.00 2.07
C GLY A 87 9.46 -21.08 2.40
N SER A 88 8.38 -21.15 1.61
CA SER A 88 7.15 -20.39 1.86
C SER A 88 6.42 -20.84 3.13
N GLY A 89 6.40 -22.15 3.42
CA GLY A 89 5.86 -22.70 4.66
C GLY A 89 6.62 -22.24 5.90
N LEU A 90 7.96 -22.29 5.85
CA LEU A 90 8.83 -21.78 6.93
C LEU A 90 8.68 -20.27 7.10
N LEU A 91 8.64 -19.52 5.99
CA LEU A 91 8.39 -18.08 6.03
C LEU A 91 7.02 -17.76 6.63
N GLY A 92 5.96 -18.48 6.22
CA GLY A 92 4.62 -18.35 6.79
C GLY A 92 4.59 -18.65 8.29
N LEU A 93 5.33 -19.66 8.74
CA LEU A 93 5.49 -19.99 10.15
C LEU A 93 6.18 -18.86 10.92
N VAL A 94 7.27 -18.31 10.39
CA VAL A 94 7.98 -17.17 10.99
C VAL A 94 7.07 -15.95 11.06
N ILE A 95 6.39 -15.61 9.96
CA ILE A 95 5.42 -14.49 9.93
C ILE A 95 4.34 -14.70 10.98
N PHE A 96 3.77 -15.90 11.09
CA PHE A 96 2.75 -16.18 12.10
C PHE A 96 3.31 -16.07 13.52
N LEU A 97 4.51 -16.58 13.80
CA LEU A 97 5.19 -16.43 15.09
C LEU A 97 5.38 -14.95 15.47
N LEU A 98 5.80 -14.12 14.52
CA LEU A 98 5.96 -12.68 14.71
C LEU A 98 4.61 -11.98 14.88
N ALA A 99 3.62 -12.31 14.05
CA ALA A 99 2.26 -11.74 14.07
C ALA A 99 1.52 -12.02 15.39
N THR A 100 1.81 -13.14 16.03
CA THR A 100 1.20 -13.56 17.29
C THR A 100 2.05 -13.20 18.53
N SER A 101 3.20 -12.57 18.36
CA SER A 101 4.09 -12.18 19.46
C SER A 101 3.72 -10.79 20.01
N SER A 102 3.29 -10.73 21.27
CA SER A 102 3.02 -9.47 21.98
C SER A 102 4.27 -8.61 22.16
N THR A 103 5.44 -9.24 22.35
CA THR A 103 6.74 -8.57 22.42
C THR A 103 7.11 -7.94 21.08
N PHE A 104 6.91 -8.68 19.98
CA PHE A 104 7.15 -8.15 18.64
C PHE A 104 6.20 -6.97 18.35
N PHE A 105 4.92 -7.14 18.68
CA PHE A 105 3.90 -6.12 18.51
C PHE A 105 4.26 -4.83 19.28
N SER A 106 4.51 -4.93 20.59
CA SER A 106 4.80 -3.76 21.42
C SER A 106 6.12 -3.06 21.05
N ARG A 107 7.14 -3.83 20.64
CA ARG A 107 8.46 -3.28 20.30
C ARG A 107 8.49 -2.64 18.91
N PHE A 108 7.98 -3.33 17.89
CA PHE A 108 8.21 -2.99 16.49
C PHE A 108 6.97 -2.47 15.76
N VAL A 109 5.79 -3.05 16.00
CA VAL A 109 4.54 -2.71 15.29
C VAL A 109 3.90 -1.46 15.90
N GLY A 110 3.62 -1.53 17.20
CA GLY A 110 2.89 -0.53 17.98
C GLY A 110 1.43 -0.38 17.55
N GLU A 111 0.61 0.21 18.42
CA GLU A 111 -0.76 0.54 18.07
C GLU A 111 -0.81 1.69 17.04
N ALA A 112 -1.94 1.79 16.35
CA ALA A 112 -2.27 2.92 15.49
C ALA A 112 -3.75 3.26 15.64
N THR A 113 -4.13 4.47 15.26
CA THR A 113 -5.52 4.92 15.29
C THR A 113 -6.20 4.66 13.93
N PRO A 114 -7.54 4.61 13.88
CA PRO A 114 -8.26 4.60 12.61
C PRO A 114 -7.85 5.78 11.71
N GLY A 115 -7.63 6.96 12.32
CA GLY A 115 -7.18 8.17 11.62
C GLY A 115 -5.89 7.98 10.84
N THR A 116 -4.90 7.27 11.41
CA THR A 116 -3.64 6.95 10.71
C THR A 116 -3.87 6.15 9.44
N LEU A 117 -4.71 5.10 9.48
CA LEU A 117 -5.01 4.34 8.25
C LEU A 117 -5.82 5.15 7.25
N GLY A 118 -6.78 5.96 7.71
CA GLY A 118 -7.53 6.85 6.83
C GLY A 118 -6.63 7.86 6.11
N ALA A 119 -5.63 8.41 6.82
CA ALA A 119 -4.61 9.29 6.24
C ALA A 119 -3.71 8.56 5.24
N MET A 120 -3.25 7.34 5.56
CA MET A 120 -2.48 6.51 4.62
C MET A 120 -3.29 6.23 3.35
N ARG A 121 -4.55 5.80 3.49
CA ARG A 121 -5.48 5.57 2.36
C ARG A 121 -5.61 6.82 1.49
N MET A 122 -5.87 7.97 2.10
CA MET A 122 -5.99 9.25 1.40
C MET A 122 -4.71 9.58 0.64
N TRP A 123 -3.55 9.43 1.29
CA TRP A 123 -2.26 9.72 0.70
C TRP A 123 -1.91 8.80 -0.46
N ILE A 124 -2.08 7.49 -0.30
CA ILE A 124 -1.80 6.48 -1.33
C ILE A 124 -2.73 6.66 -2.53
N CYS A 125 -4.03 6.84 -2.30
CA CYS A 125 -4.98 7.13 -3.39
C CYS A 125 -4.64 8.45 -4.07
N GLY A 126 -4.17 9.46 -3.32
CA GLY A 126 -3.71 10.73 -3.88
C GLY A 126 -2.46 10.60 -4.74
N ILE A 127 -1.48 9.78 -4.34
CA ILE A 127 -0.29 9.48 -5.16
C ILE A 127 -0.69 8.78 -6.45
N LEU A 128 -1.55 7.74 -6.35
CA LEU A 128 -2.04 7.01 -7.52
C LEU A 128 -2.85 7.90 -8.45
N LEU A 129 -3.70 8.78 -7.89
CA LEU A 129 -4.47 9.74 -8.65
C LEU A 129 -3.56 10.73 -9.38
N LEU A 130 -2.56 11.27 -8.68
CA LEU A 130 -1.57 12.16 -9.30
C LEU A 130 -0.82 11.46 -10.43
N PHE A 131 -0.38 10.22 -10.22
CA PHE A 131 0.25 9.39 -11.25
C PHE A 131 -0.67 9.24 -12.46
N THR A 132 -1.92 8.81 -12.25
CA THR A 132 -2.87 8.66 -13.35
C THR A 132 -3.14 9.97 -14.10
N LEU A 133 -3.23 11.10 -13.40
CA LEU A 133 -3.45 12.42 -14.02
C LEU A 133 -2.26 12.91 -14.86
N THR A 134 -1.04 12.43 -14.58
CA THR A 134 0.16 12.80 -15.34
C THR A 134 0.41 11.91 -16.55
N GLU A 135 -0.24 10.76 -16.63
CA GLU A 135 -0.11 9.82 -17.75
C GLU A 135 -1.13 10.12 -18.85
N ASP A 136 -0.72 9.94 -20.11
CA ASP A 136 -1.59 10.03 -21.29
C ASP A 136 -1.89 8.63 -21.82
N LEU A 137 -2.74 7.90 -21.09
CA LEU A 137 -3.13 6.54 -21.49
C LEU A 137 -3.77 6.46 -22.88
N PRO A 138 -4.65 7.40 -23.31
CA PRO A 138 -5.24 7.39 -24.65
C PRO A 138 -4.23 7.31 -25.80
N SER A 139 -3.06 7.95 -25.66
CA SER A 139 -2.01 7.95 -26.68
C SER A 139 -1.49 6.55 -27.03
N ILE A 140 -1.61 5.57 -26.12
CA ILE A 140 -1.21 4.18 -26.35
C ILE A 140 -1.97 3.55 -27.52
N ALA A 141 -3.21 3.98 -27.78
CA ALA A 141 -4.01 3.47 -28.90
C ALA A 141 -3.38 3.79 -30.27
N TRP A 142 -2.41 4.71 -30.33
CA TRP A 142 -1.72 5.09 -31.56
C TRP A 142 -0.47 4.23 -31.81
N LEU A 143 -0.08 3.39 -30.85
CA LEU A 143 1.07 2.50 -30.97
C LEU A 143 0.67 1.19 -31.69
N PRO A 144 1.51 0.66 -32.59
CA PRO A 144 1.24 -0.62 -33.25
C PRO A 144 1.16 -1.77 -32.23
N ALA A 145 0.20 -2.68 -32.40
CA ALA A 145 0.03 -3.82 -31.48
C ALA A 145 1.27 -4.74 -31.48
N GLU A 146 2.07 -4.72 -32.54
CA GLU A 146 3.29 -5.52 -32.70
C GLU A 146 4.42 -5.07 -31.78
N THR A 147 4.40 -3.83 -31.28
CA THR A 147 5.41 -3.35 -30.31
C THR A 147 5.06 -3.71 -28.87
N ARG A 148 3.90 -4.34 -28.66
CA ARG A 148 3.42 -4.74 -27.34
C ARG A 148 4.24 -5.92 -26.79
N HIS A 149 4.77 -5.76 -25.58
CA HIS A 149 5.48 -6.80 -24.87
C HIS A 149 4.66 -7.34 -23.69
N SER A 150 3.51 -7.95 -23.99
CA SER A 150 2.59 -8.43 -22.95
C SER A 150 3.22 -9.52 -22.09
N ALA A 151 3.29 -9.28 -20.78
CA ALA A 151 3.79 -10.24 -19.79
C ALA A 151 2.79 -10.43 -18.65
N GLY A 152 2.94 -11.55 -17.92
CA GLY A 152 2.14 -11.81 -16.71
C GLY A 152 0.63 -11.73 -16.96
N ILE A 153 -0.07 -10.99 -16.10
CA ILE A 153 -1.54 -10.84 -16.14
C ILE A 153 -2.02 -10.23 -17.48
N MET A 154 -1.24 -9.35 -18.10
CA MET A 154 -1.64 -8.69 -19.35
C MET A 154 -1.76 -9.68 -20.50
N ALA A 155 -0.85 -10.66 -20.59
CA ALA A 155 -0.95 -11.73 -21.59
C ALA A 155 -2.25 -12.53 -21.47
N TRP A 156 -2.73 -12.76 -20.23
CA TRP A 156 -4.01 -13.42 -19.98
C TRP A 156 -5.19 -12.52 -20.37
N MET A 157 -5.12 -11.22 -20.05
CA MET A 157 -6.17 -10.25 -20.40
C MET A 157 -6.39 -10.17 -21.91
N TYR A 158 -5.33 -10.18 -22.72
CA TYR A 158 -5.45 -10.19 -24.19
C TYR A 158 -5.94 -11.52 -24.75
N ALA A 159 -5.61 -12.64 -24.09
CA ALA A 159 -6.07 -13.97 -24.53
C ALA A 159 -7.57 -14.20 -24.30
N LEU A 160 -8.19 -13.44 -23.39
CA LEU A 160 -9.58 -13.63 -23.02
C LEU A 160 -10.57 -12.99 -24.03
N PRO A 161 -11.70 -13.65 -24.35
CA PRO A 161 -12.60 -13.24 -25.43
C PRO A 161 -13.56 -12.09 -25.06
N PHE A 162 -13.23 -11.25 -24.08
CA PHE A 162 -14.07 -10.10 -23.69
C PHE A 162 -13.67 -8.78 -24.38
N GLY A 163 -12.70 -8.83 -25.31
CA GLY A 163 -12.36 -7.68 -26.14
C GLY A 163 -11.43 -6.66 -25.48
N PHE A 164 -10.56 -7.08 -24.56
CA PHE A 164 -9.55 -6.19 -23.97
C PHE A 164 -8.66 -5.54 -25.02
N ASP A 165 -8.28 -6.30 -26.05
CA ASP A 165 -7.48 -5.77 -27.16
C ASP A 165 -8.18 -4.62 -27.90
N LYS A 166 -9.52 -4.67 -28.03
CA LYS A 166 -10.32 -3.58 -28.61
C LYS A 166 -10.36 -2.35 -27.72
N LEU A 167 -10.30 -2.53 -26.39
CA LEU A 167 -10.20 -1.42 -25.44
C LEU A 167 -8.86 -0.70 -25.62
N VAL A 168 -7.75 -1.45 -25.67
CA VAL A 168 -6.39 -0.90 -25.82
C VAL A 168 -6.17 -0.26 -27.19
N ALA A 169 -6.81 -0.78 -28.24
CA ALA A 169 -6.78 -0.18 -29.57
C ALA A 169 -7.71 1.04 -29.75
N SER A 170 -8.44 1.45 -28.70
CA SER A 170 -9.43 2.53 -28.76
C SER A 170 -9.02 3.69 -27.87
N GLU A 171 -8.64 4.82 -28.47
CA GLU A 171 -8.29 6.06 -27.76
C GLU A 171 -9.41 6.50 -26.81
N ALA A 172 -10.65 6.53 -27.29
CA ALA A 172 -11.81 6.86 -26.47
C ALA A 172 -12.05 5.84 -25.35
N GLY A 173 -11.78 4.55 -25.62
CA GLY A 173 -11.89 3.48 -24.63
C GLY A 173 -10.90 3.66 -23.49
N LEU A 174 -9.63 3.90 -23.82
CA LEU A 174 -8.57 4.19 -22.86
C LEU A 174 -8.82 5.48 -22.09
N TYR A 175 -9.33 6.54 -22.75
CA TYR A 175 -9.71 7.79 -22.09
C TYR A 175 -10.80 7.58 -21.04
N VAL A 176 -11.89 6.88 -21.39
CA VAL A 176 -12.96 6.55 -20.44
C VAL A 176 -12.43 5.68 -19.31
N PHE A 177 -11.56 4.71 -19.61
CA PHE A 177 -10.94 3.84 -18.61
C PHE A 177 -10.05 4.62 -17.63
N GLN A 178 -9.25 5.57 -18.12
CA GLN A 178 -8.46 6.47 -17.30
C GLN A 178 -9.35 7.32 -16.39
N LEU A 179 -10.37 7.99 -16.94
CA LEU A 179 -11.32 8.79 -16.15
C LEU A 179 -12.02 7.97 -15.06
N LEU A 180 -12.42 6.73 -15.37
CA LEU A 180 -13.01 5.83 -14.38
C LEU A 180 -12.01 5.46 -13.28
N THR A 181 -10.75 5.24 -13.63
CA THR A 181 -9.67 4.96 -12.67
C THR A 181 -9.43 6.16 -11.76
N GLU A 182 -9.30 7.37 -12.33
CA GLU A 182 -9.16 8.62 -11.58
C GLU A 182 -10.34 8.84 -10.63
N TRP A 183 -11.56 8.62 -11.11
CA TRP A 183 -12.76 8.75 -10.29
C TRP A 183 -12.76 7.77 -9.11
N LEU A 184 -12.42 6.50 -9.35
CA LEU A 184 -12.29 5.50 -8.29
C LEU A 184 -11.20 5.88 -7.28
N LEU A 185 -10.06 6.38 -7.74
CA LEU A 185 -8.97 6.82 -6.85
C LEU A 185 -9.35 8.07 -6.06
N PHE A 186 -10.08 9.02 -6.67
CA PHE A 186 -10.62 10.19 -5.98
C PHE A 186 -11.65 9.80 -4.89
N LEU A 187 -12.62 8.95 -5.23
CA LEU A 187 -13.56 8.38 -4.27
C LEU A 187 -12.82 7.61 -3.17
N GLY A 188 -11.80 6.86 -3.58
CA GLY A 188 -10.87 6.14 -2.73
C GLY A 188 -10.21 7.08 -1.75
N MET A 189 -9.71 8.24 -2.20
CA MET A 189 -9.02 9.29 -1.46
C MET A 189 -9.90 10.02 -0.43
N ILE A 190 -11.16 10.33 -0.76
CA ILE A 190 -12.10 10.91 0.21
C ILE A 190 -12.71 9.86 1.15
N GLY A 191 -12.54 8.57 0.82
CA GLY A 191 -13.06 7.46 1.60
C GLY A 191 -14.57 7.31 1.47
N LEU A 192 -15.08 7.37 0.25
CA LEU A 192 -16.47 7.10 -0.08
C LEU A 192 -16.60 5.67 -0.63
N GLY A 193 -17.43 4.84 -0.01
CA GLY A 193 -17.62 3.44 -0.42
C GLY A 193 -16.37 2.59 -0.28
N THR A 194 -15.55 2.80 0.76
CA THR A 194 -14.18 2.27 0.85
C THR A 194 -14.08 0.75 0.64
N ARG A 195 -15.09 -0.01 1.08
CA ARG A 195 -15.11 -1.48 0.94
C ARG A 195 -15.15 -1.96 -0.51
N MET A 196 -15.73 -1.17 -1.40
CA MET A 196 -15.84 -1.50 -2.83
C MET A 196 -14.85 -0.69 -3.65
N VAL A 197 -14.72 0.61 -3.35
CA VAL A 197 -13.92 1.54 -4.16
C VAL A 197 -12.43 1.27 -4.07
N ILE A 198 -11.91 0.90 -2.89
CA ILE A 198 -10.46 0.61 -2.74
C ILE A 198 -10.01 -0.61 -3.55
N PRO A 199 -10.67 -1.80 -3.47
CA PRO A 199 -10.30 -2.92 -4.31
C PRO A 199 -10.55 -2.68 -5.80
N LEU A 200 -11.62 -1.97 -6.18
CA LEU A 200 -11.86 -1.61 -7.59
C LEU A 200 -10.79 -0.65 -8.11
N GLY A 201 -10.43 0.38 -7.32
CA GLY A 201 -9.35 1.30 -7.65
C GLY A 201 -8.00 0.59 -7.80
N ALA A 202 -7.70 -0.38 -6.93
CA ALA A 202 -6.52 -1.22 -7.06
C ALA A 202 -6.52 -2.05 -8.35
N ALA A 203 -7.65 -2.69 -8.70
CA ALA A 203 -7.77 -3.49 -9.92
C ALA A 203 -7.67 -2.63 -11.19
N PHE A 204 -8.33 -1.48 -11.22
CA PHE A 204 -8.27 -0.54 -12.35
C PHE A 204 -6.86 0.04 -12.52
N PHE A 205 -6.21 0.45 -11.41
CA PHE A 205 -4.85 0.95 -11.49
C PHE A 205 -3.84 -0.14 -11.90
N LEU A 206 -4.01 -1.39 -11.47
CA LEU A 206 -3.18 -2.52 -11.94
C LEU A 206 -3.27 -2.68 -13.47
N LEU A 207 -4.49 -2.62 -14.02
CA LEU A 207 -4.69 -2.72 -15.47
C LEU A 207 -4.14 -1.50 -16.21
N LEU A 208 -4.33 -0.29 -15.67
CA LEU A 208 -3.73 0.93 -16.21
C LEU A 208 -2.20 0.83 -16.28
N LEU A 209 -1.56 0.42 -15.18
CA LEU A 209 -0.12 0.25 -15.12
C LEU A 209 0.38 -0.84 -16.08
N GLY A 210 -0.39 -1.93 -16.22
CA GLY A 210 -0.09 -2.99 -17.18
C GLY A 210 -0.14 -2.52 -18.63
N VAL A 211 -1.16 -1.73 -19.00
CA VAL A 211 -1.27 -1.16 -20.36
C VAL A 211 -0.11 -0.21 -20.66
N LEU A 212 0.30 0.64 -19.70
CA LEU A 212 1.46 1.52 -19.88
C LEU A 212 2.75 0.70 -20.09
N GLN A 213 2.98 -0.31 -19.25
CA GLN A 213 4.19 -1.13 -19.29
C GLN A 213 4.30 -2.05 -20.50
N ASP A 214 3.18 -2.43 -21.10
CA ASP A 214 3.17 -3.24 -22.33
C ASP A 214 3.88 -2.53 -23.50
N TYR A 215 3.92 -1.20 -23.50
CA TYR A 215 4.52 -0.38 -24.55
C TYR A 215 5.72 0.45 -24.09
N SER A 216 6.02 0.44 -22.79
CA SER A 216 7.16 1.14 -22.22
C SER A 216 8.24 0.17 -21.72
N PHE A 217 9.36 0.72 -21.25
CA PHE A 217 10.27 -0.07 -20.44
C PHE A 217 9.58 -0.48 -19.13
N HIS A 218 10.05 -1.58 -18.54
CA HIS A 218 9.57 -2.06 -17.25
C HIS A 218 10.05 -1.12 -16.13
N TRP A 219 9.36 0.00 -15.95
CA TRP A 219 9.57 0.92 -14.85
C TRP A 219 8.88 0.38 -13.60
N HIS A 220 9.49 0.62 -12.44
CA HIS A 220 8.95 0.19 -11.16
C HIS A 220 8.07 1.25 -10.47
N GLN A 221 7.84 2.40 -11.12
CA GLN A 221 6.93 3.44 -10.65
C GLN A 221 5.50 2.89 -10.53
N GLY A 222 4.75 3.35 -9.53
CA GLY A 222 3.35 2.95 -9.33
C GLY A 222 3.15 1.59 -8.65
N TRP A 223 4.14 0.68 -8.65
CA TRP A 223 3.97 -0.65 -8.07
C TRP A 223 3.87 -0.65 -6.54
N ILE A 224 4.73 0.11 -5.85
CA ILE A 224 4.66 0.21 -4.39
C ILE A 224 3.29 0.78 -3.95
N PRO A 225 2.83 1.96 -4.41
CA PRO A 225 1.50 2.44 -4.03
C PRO A 225 0.38 1.46 -4.40
N LEU A 226 0.49 0.73 -5.52
CA LEU A 226 -0.43 -0.35 -5.88
C LEU A 226 -0.46 -1.47 -4.83
N TYR A 227 0.69 -1.96 -4.36
CA TYR A 227 0.74 -2.96 -3.28
C TYR A 227 0.07 -2.46 -2.00
N LEU A 228 0.25 -1.17 -1.68
CA LEU A 228 -0.35 -0.60 -0.49
C LEU A 228 -1.86 -0.45 -0.61
N ILE A 229 -2.42 -0.04 -1.76
CA ILE A 229 -3.88 0.01 -1.94
C ILE A 229 -4.50 -1.40 -1.94
N ILE A 230 -3.78 -2.42 -2.44
CA ILE A 230 -4.18 -3.83 -2.30
C ILE A 230 -4.23 -4.23 -0.82
N ILE A 231 -3.18 -3.94 -0.03
CA ILE A 231 -3.19 -4.19 1.42
C ILE A 231 -4.38 -3.46 2.07
N LEU A 232 -4.58 -2.19 1.73
CA LEU A 232 -5.66 -1.39 2.31
C LEU A 232 -7.06 -1.91 1.98
N SER A 233 -7.23 -2.61 0.86
CA SER A 233 -8.48 -3.28 0.47
C SER A 233 -8.93 -4.32 1.50
N PHE A 234 -7.99 -4.90 2.25
CA PHE A 234 -8.24 -5.93 3.27
C PHE A 234 -8.15 -5.39 4.71
N THR A 235 -8.07 -4.06 4.88
CA THR A 235 -7.93 -3.43 6.21
C THR A 235 -9.07 -2.46 6.50
N PRO A 236 -9.35 -2.13 7.77
CA PRO A 236 -10.40 -1.17 8.14
C PRO A 236 -10.00 0.29 7.87
N CYS A 237 -9.49 0.60 6.68
CA CYS A 237 -9.02 1.93 6.29
C CYS A 237 -10.14 2.99 6.14
N GLY A 238 -11.41 2.54 6.13
CA GLY A 238 -12.60 3.39 6.15
C GLY A 238 -13.08 3.82 7.54
N ASP A 239 -12.48 3.34 8.63
CA ASP A 239 -12.88 3.70 10.00
C ASP A 239 -12.28 5.02 10.50
N GLY A 240 -11.30 5.57 9.79
CA GLY A 240 -10.64 6.84 10.09
C GLY A 240 -11.24 8.02 9.34
N TRP A 241 -10.35 8.81 8.72
CA TRP A 241 -10.76 9.94 7.90
C TRP A 241 -11.42 9.42 6.61
N SER A 242 -12.75 9.42 6.58
CA SER A 242 -13.54 8.95 5.45
C SER A 242 -14.94 9.57 5.46
N VAL A 243 -15.50 9.82 4.26
CA VAL A 243 -16.91 10.20 4.11
C VAL A 243 -17.83 9.09 4.65
N ASP A 244 -17.46 7.82 4.51
CA ASP A 244 -18.21 6.69 5.06
C ASP A 244 -18.37 6.77 6.58
N ARG A 245 -17.30 7.14 7.31
CA ARG A 245 -17.37 7.36 8.77
C ARG A 245 -18.29 8.52 9.09
N VAL A 246 -18.16 9.65 8.40
CA VAL A 246 -19.01 10.83 8.62
C VAL A 246 -20.49 10.48 8.41
N ARG A 247 -20.82 9.74 7.34
CA ARG A 247 -22.19 9.27 7.07
C ARG A 247 -22.72 8.39 8.20
N ARG A 248 -21.92 7.48 8.75
CA ARG A 248 -22.29 6.65 9.91
C ARG A 248 -22.54 7.50 11.16
N VAL A 249 -21.65 8.45 11.46
CA VAL A 249 -21.78 9.38 12.60
C VAL A 249 -23.06 10.22 12.51
N ILE A 250 -23.34 10.79 11.34
CA ILE A 250 -24.56 11.59 11.09
C ILE A 250 -25.82 10.75 11.31
N ARG A 251 -25.80 9.47 10.89
CA ARG A 251 -26.89 8.51 11.10
C ARG A 251 -26.99 8.02 12.55
N GLY A 252 -26.10 8.42 13.44
CA GLY A 252 -26.06 7.95 14.82
C GLY A 252 -25.64 6.49 14.95
N GLN A 253 -24.98 5.93 13.94
CA GLN A 253 -24.45 4.56 13.97
C GLN A 253 -23.16 4.52 14.79
N PRO A 254 -22.87 3.41 15.48
CA PRO A 254 -21.62 3.27 16.21
C PRO A 254 -20.44 3.32 15.25
N VAL A 255 -19.43 4.11 15.59
CA VAL A 255 -18.15 4.19 14.88
C VAL A 255 -17.00 4.02 15.86
N PRO A 256 -15.87 3.43 15.44
CA PRO A 256 -14.66 3.45 16.24
C PRO A 256 -14.25 4.89 16.57
N ASP A 257 -13.79 5.10 17.81
CA ASP A 257 -13.19 6.38 18.19
C ASP A 257 -11.93 6.60 17.34
N SER A 258 -11.91 7.70 16.60
CA SER A 258 -10.80 8.09 15.72
C SER A 258 -9.48 8.30 16.46
N ALA A 259 -9.52 8.53 17.77
CA ALA A 259 -8.33 8.71 18.61
C ALA A 259 -7.90 7.42 19.33
N CYS A 260 -8.77 6.42 19.42
CA CYS A 260 -8.46 5.17 20.10
C CYS A 260 -7.49 4.34 19.26
N ALA A 261 -6.30 4.09 19.80
CA ALA A 261 -5.30 3.26 19.15
C ALA A 261 -5.63 1.79 19.40
N LEU A 262 -5.65 0.97 18.35
CA LEU A 262 -5.94 -0.47 18.46
C LEU A 262 -4.93 -1.31 17.67
N PRO A 263 -4.70 -2.59 18.06
CA PRO A 263 -3.77 -3.48 17.37
C PRO A 263 -4.07 -3.73 15.89
N VAL A 264 -5.34 -3.82 15.51
CA VAL A 264 -5.75 -4.07 14.11
C VAL A 264 -5.22 -2.98 13.16
N TYR A 265 -5.28 -1.71 13.58
CA TYR A 265 -4.76 -0.60 12.81
C TYR A 265 -3.23 -0.57 12.82
N GLY A 266 -2.62 -0.95 13.94
CA GLY A 266 -1.16 -1.09 14.07
C GLY A 266 -0.58 -2.10 13.07
N TRP A 267 -1.17 -3.30 13.02
CA TRP A 267 -0.79 -4.33 12.05
C TRP A 267 -1.03 -3.90 10.61
N SER A 268 -2.19 -3.30 10.31
CA SER A 268 -2.50 -2.80 8.96
C SER A 268 -1.45 -1.79 8.45
N ARG A 269 -1.05 -0.85 9.31
CA ARG A 269 0.02 0.11 9.02
C ARG A 269 1.35 -0.60 8.81
N TYR A 270 1.69 -1.54 9.69
CA TYR A 270 2.95 -2.27 9.63
C TYR A 270 3.06 -3.13 8.38
N THR A 271 1.98 -3.77 7.92
CA THR A 271 1.96 -4.51 6.65
C THR A 271 2.28 -3.60 5.46
N CYS A 272 1.77 -2.36 5.46
CA CYS A 272 2.16 -1.37 4.44
C CYS A 272 3.66 -1.03 4.53
N TRP A 273 4.21 -0.89 5.74
CA TRP A 273 5.65 -0.67 5.93
C TRP A 273 6.48 -1.86 5.43
N VAL A 274 6.03 -3.10 5.65
CA VAL A 274 6.69 -4.31 5.15
C VAL A 274 6.75 -4.29 3.63
N ALA A 275 5.64 -3.99 2.95
CA ALA A 275 5.62 -3.92 1.48
C ALA A 275 6.65 -2.92 0.94
N ILE A 276 6.72 -1.71 1.50
CA ILE A 276 7.74 -0.73 1.12
C ILE A 276 9.14 -1.27 1.43
N ALA A 277 9.34 -1.77 2.66
CA ALA A 277 10.67 -2.12 3.14
C ALA A 277 11.30 -3.27 2.34
N VAL A 278 10.48 -4.27 2.00
CA VAL A 278 10.89 -5.42 1.20
C VAL A 278 11.25 -5.00 -0.22
N SER A 279 10.48 -4.12 -0.87
CA SER A 279 10.80 -3.69 -2.24
C SER A 279 12.17 -3.01 -2.35
N TYR A 280 12.54 -2.13 -1.41
CA TYR A 280 13.88 -1.53 -1.39
C TYR A 280 14.97 -2.55 -1.07
N TRP A 281 14.70 -3.45 -0.12
CA TRP A 281 15.64 -4.51 0.23
C TRP A 281 15.92 -5.44 -0.95
N GLU A 282 14.88 -5.88 -1.65
CA GLU A 282 14.97 -6.68 -2.88
C GLU A 282 15.73 -5.94 -3.97
N THR A 283 15.50 -4.64 -4.12
CA THR A 283 16.25 -3.81 -5.09
C THR A 283 17.75 -3.84 -4.81
N GLY A 284 18.16 -3.68 -3.54
CA GLY A 284 19.58 -3.78 -3.14
C GLY A 284 20.15 -5.19 -3.37
N LEU A 285 19.39 -6.23 -3.03
CA LEU A 285 19.81 -7.62 -3.28
C LEU A 285 19.90 -7.96 -4.76
N CYS A 286 19.02 -7.45 -5.61
CA CYS A 286 19.07 -7.63 -7.05
C CYS A 286 20.33 -7.01 -7.64
N LYS A 287 20.77 -5.84 -7.17
CA LYS A 287 22.05 -5.25 -7.58
C LYS A 287 23.23 -6.16 -7.26
N LEU A 288 23.25 -6.71 -6.04
CA LEU A 288 24.30 -7.67 -5.63
C LEU A 288 24.23 -8.99 -6.41
N ARG A 289 23.03 -9.48 -6.69
CA ARG A 289 22.82 -10.75 -7.41
C ARG A 289 23.23 -10.66 -8.88
N TYR A 290 22.84 -9.60 -9.58
CA TYR A 290 23.04 -9.48 -11.02
C TYR A 290 24.31 -8.69 -11.37
N GLY A 291 24.69 -7.70 -10.56
CA GLY A 291 25.91 -6.92 -10.76
C GLY A 291 27.13 -7.42 -9.99
N GLY A 292 26.95 -8.36 -9.06
CA GLY A 292 28.03 -8.89 -8.23
C GLY A 292 28.55 -7.90 -7.18
N LEU A 293 29.66 -8.26 -6.53
CA LEU A 293 30.33 -7.41 -5.55
C LEU A 293 30.98 -6.17 -6.18
N SER A 294 31.15 -6.14 -7.50
CA SER A 294 31.72 -5.02 -8.25
C SER A 294 30.69 -3.95 -8.63
N TRP A 295 29.42 -4.06 -8.22
CA TRP A 295 28.41 -3.06 -8.59
C TRP A 295 28.78 -1.65 -8.11
N TRP A 296 29.47 -1.53 -6.97
CA TRP A 296 29.95 -0.23 -6.46
C TRP A 296 31.21 0.30 -7.17
N ASP A 297 31.77 -0.45 -8.11
CA ASP A 297 32.99 -0.06 -8.81
C ASP A 297 32.82 1.28 -9.55
N PRO A 298 33.80 2.21 -9.46
CA PRO A 298 33.72 3.51 -10.10
C PRO A 298 33.50 3.46 -11.61
N GLU A 299 34.04 2.46 -12.32
CA GLU A 299 33.84 2.31 -13.76
C GLU A 299 32.39 1.93 -14.08
N GLY A 300 31.81 1.00 -13.32
CA GLY A 300 30.42 0.59 -13.46
C GLY A 300 29.43 1.74 -13.19
N LEU A 301 29.68 2.55 -12.17
CA LEU A 301 28.81 3.69 -11.86
C LEU A 301 28.93 4.80 -12.92
N ARG A 302 30.14 5.05 -13.45
CA ARG A 302 30.32 5.97 -14.60
C ARG A 302 29.60 5.45 -15.84
N ALA A 303 29.69 4.15 -16.13
CA ALA A 303 28.95 3.54 -17.23
C ALA A 303 27.44 3.75 -17.07
N THR A 304 26.91 3.63 -15.85
CA THR A 304 25.51 3.94 -15.53
C THR A 304 25.18 5.41 -15.80
N PHE A 305 26.03 6.35 -15.39
CA PHE A 305 25.83 7.77 -15.68
C PHE A 305 25.83 8.08 -17.17
N TYR A 306 26.72 7.47 -17.96
CA TYR A 306 26.70 7.60 -19.41
C TYR A 306 25.42 7.00 -20.00
N PHE A 307 25.05 5.79 -19.60
CA PHE A 307 23.87 5.10 -20.09
C PHE A 307 22.58 5.88 -19.81
N ASP A 308 22.36 6.31 -18.57
CA ASP A 308 21.19 7.09 -18.18
C ASP A 308 21.15 8.49 -18.82
N THR A 309 22.32 9.07 -19.12
CA THR A 309 22.39 10.37 -19.81
C THR A 309 22.05 10.25 -21.29
N LEU A 310 22.50 9.17 -21.95
CA LEU A 310 22.35 8.93 -23.38
C LEU A 310 20.98 8.35 -23.75
N LEU A 311 20.33 7.65 -22.82
CA LEU A 311 18.97 7.19 -23.05
C LEU A 311 18.01 8.39 -23.10
N PRO A 312 17.12 8.47 -24.10
CA PRO A 312 16.10 9.50 -24.14
C PRO A 312 15.18 9.34 -22.92
N ARG A 313 15.16 10.38 -22.07
CA ARG A 313 14.30 10.51 -20.89
C ARG A 313 13.48 11.79 -21.03
N GLU A 314 12.50 11.95 -20.14
CA GLU A 314 11.65 13.16 -20.07
C GLU A 314 12.44 14.45 -19.85
N TYR A 315 13.66 14.36 -19.32
CA TYR A 315 14.47 15.49 -18.88
C TYR A 315 15.80 15.60 -19.66
N ASP A 316 16.25 16.82 -19.92
CA ASP A 316 17.33 17.12 -20.88
C ASP A 316 18.68 17.52 -20.25
N TRP A 317 18.81 17.62 -18.93
CA TRP A 317 20.09 17.97 -18.28
C TRP A 317 21.08 16.79 -18.23
N ALA A 318 22.34 17.05 -17.89
CA ALA A 318 23.41 16.05 -17.88
C ALA A 318 24.40 16.22 -16.71
N TRP A 319 23.92 16.58 -15.53
CA TRP A 319 24.79 16.88 -14.38
C TRP A 319 25.64 15.69 -13.91
N SER A 320 25.20 14.45 -14.15
CA SER A 320 26.03 13.26 -13.88
C SER A 320 27.29 13.21 -14.73
N LEU A 321 27.29 13.75 -15.94
CA LEU A 321 28.51 13.84 -16.76
C LEU A 321 29.55 14.75 -16.13
N SER A 322 29.15 15.80 -15.41
CA SER A 322 30.07 16.66 -14.66
C SER A 322 30.74 15.93 -13.49
N LEU A 323 30.16 14.83 -13.00
CA LEU A 323 30.75 13.98 -11.96
C LEU A 323 31.64 12.87 -12.53
N THR A 324 31.55 12.54 -13.82
CA THR A 324 32.37 11.47 -14.42
C THR A 324 33.88 11.65 -14.26
N PRO A 325 34.46 12.87 -14.29
CA PRO A 325 35.89 13.08 -14.06
C PRO A 325 36.30 13.05 -12.58
N ALA A 326 35.34 12.91 -11.65
CA ALA A 326 35.64 12.89 -10.23
C ALA A 326 36.46 11.65 -9.86
N HIS A 327 37.23 11.75 -8.76
CA HIS A 327 38.11 10.70 -8.29
C HIS A 327 37.36 9.42 -7.92
N ASP A 328 37.99 8.27 -8.20
CA ASP A 328 37.44 6.93 -7.94
C ASP A 328 36.88 6.72 -6.53
N PRO A 329 37.55 7.16 -5.44
CA PRO A 329 36.99 6.97 -4.10
C PRO A 329 35.63 7.67 -3.90
N LEU A 330 35.41 8.83 -4.53
CA LEU A 330 34.13 9.54 -4.44
C LEU A 330 33.03 8.74 -5.14
N ILE A 331 33.25 8.35 -6.39
CA ILE A 331 32.29 7.58 -7.19
C ILE A 331 32.01 6.22 -6.53
N GLY A 332 33.07 5.52 -6.10
CA GLY A 332 32.93 4.24 -5.39
C GLY A 332 32.16 4.37 -4.08
N SER A 333 32.36 5.46 -3.33
CA SER A 333 31.59 5.72 -2.10
C SER A 333 30.10 5.90 -2.35
N MET A 334 29.71 6.49 -3.49
CA MET A 334 28.30 6.61 -3.90
C MET A 334 27.72 5.22 -4.19
N GLY A 335 28.44 4.39 -4.94
CA GLY A 335 28.03 3.00 -5.22
C GLY A 335 27.84 2.18 -3.95
N ILE A 336 28.79 2.24 -3.01
CA ILE A 336 28.71 1.61 -1.69
C ILE A 336 27.49 2.12 -0.94
N PHE A 337 27.27 3.45 -0.93
CA PHE A 337 26.12 4.05 -0.28
C PHE A 337 24.81 3.47 -0.83
N VAL A 338 24.62 3.38 -2.15
CA VAL A 338 23.40 2.81 -2.75
C VAL A 338 23.17 1.37 -2.28
N ILE A 339 24.18 0.51 -2.38
CA ILE A 339 24.06 -0.90 -1.99
C ILE A 339 23.69 -1.02 -0.50
N VAL A 340 24.42 -0.33 0.37
CA VAL A 340 24.21 -0.37 1.82
C VAL A 340 22.84 0.19 2.16
N PHE A 341 22.47 1.31 1.55
CA PHE A 341 21.23 2.01 1.79
C PHE A 341 20.01 1.14 1.46
N GLU A 342 19.96 0.60 0.25
CA GLU A 342 18.85 -0.26 -0.20
C GLU A 342 18.84 -1.59 0.57
N SER A 343 20.00 -2.23 0.76
CA SER A 343 20.09 -3.54 1.45
C SER A 343 19.75 -3.45 2.94
N LEU A 344 20.07 -2.34 3.60
CA LEU A 344 19.72 -2.12 5.01
C LEU A 344 18.36 -1.45 5.19
N TRP A 345 17.61 -1.22 4.11
CA TRP A 345 16.31 -0.58 4.22
C TRP A 345 15.32 -1.39 5.07
N ILE A 346 15.46 -2.72 5.10
CA ILE A 346 14.67 -3.62 5.93
C ILE A 346 14.75 -3.31 7.44
N VAL A 347 15.81 -2.64 7.90
CA VAL A 347 16.00 -2.25 9.32
C VAL A 347 14.88 -1.33 9.83
N VAL A 348 14.19 -0.61 8.93
CA VAL A 348 13.01 0.21 9.27
C VAL A 348 11.90 -0.59 9.98
N LEU A 349 11.79 -1.89 9.70
CA LEU A 349 10.80 -2.76 10.32
C LEU A 349 11.11 -3.04 11.79
N PHE A 350 12.38 -2.95 12.19
CA PHE A 350 12.87 -3.35 13.51
C PHE A 350 13.44 -2.19 14.33
N SER A 351 13.53 -0.97 13.79
CA SER A 351 14.08 0.18 14.51
C SER A 351 13.18 1.42 14.41
N ARG A 352 12.76 1.93 15.57
CA ARG A 352 12.02 3.20 15.67
C ARG A 352 12.85 4.40 15.21
N ILE A 353 14.17 4.32 15.35
CA ILE A 353 15.11 5.36 14.89
C ILE A 353 15.22 5.29 13.37
N ALA A 354 15.37 4.08 12.80
CA ALA A 354 15.40 3.90 11.35
C ALA A 354 14.11 4.46 10.72
N ARG A 355 12.93 4.21 11.28
CA ARG A 355 11.65 4.80 10.81
C ARG A 355 11.59 6.32 10.77
N LYS A 356 12.46 7.02 11.48
CA LYS A 356 12.55 8.48 11.42
C LYS A 356 13.56 8.96 10.39
N ILE A 357 14.70 8.26 10.31
CA ILE A 357 15.86 8.68 9.51
C ILE A 357 15.76 8.18 8.07
N TRP A 358 15.46 6.89 7.89
CA TRP A 358 15.51 6.23 6.58
C TRP A 358 14.56 6.91 5.60
N PRO A 359 13.27 7.17 5.92
CA PRO A 359 12.36 7.82 4.99
C PRO A 359 12.88 9.18 4.46
N VAL A 360 13.53 10.00 5.30
CA VAL A 360 14.20 11.24 4.85
C VAL A 360 15.35 10.91 3.89
N LEU A 361 16.20 9.97 4.26
CA LEU A 361 17.31 9.54 3.41
C LEU A 361 16.84 8.99 2.06
N THR A 362 15.67 8.33 1.98
CA THR A 362 15.10 7.87 0.70
C THR A 362 14.62 9.03 -0.16
N VAL A 363 13.99 10.04 0.44
CA VAL A 363 13.63 11.26 -0.31
C VAL A 363 14.91 11.91 -0.85
N MET A 364 15.97 12.00 -0.04
CA MET A 364 17.25 12.56 -0.48
C MET A 364 17.93 11.70 -1.56
N PHE A 365 17.92 10.37 -1.41
CA PHE A 365 18.45 9.42 -2.37
C PHE A 365 17.74 9.54 -3.72
N HIS A 366 16.40 9.52 -3.74
CA HIS A 366 15.63 9.69 -4.96
C HIS A 366 15.77 11.08 -5.57
N THR A 367 15.97 12.11 -4.74
CA THR A 367 16.33 13.45 -5.25
C THR A 367 17.68 13.42 -5.95
N ALA A 368 18.68 12.70 -5.41
CA ALA A 368 19.98 12.53 -6.06
C ALA A 368 19.86 11.71 -7.35
N VAL A 369 19.04 10.65 -7.37
CA VAL A 369 18.74 9.86 -8.57
C VAL A 369 18.05 10.71 -9.63
N PHE A 370 17.07 11.54 -9.26
CA PHE A 370 16.44 12.48 -10.18
C PHE A 370 17.45 13.44 -10.79
N ILE A 371 18.29 14.04 -9.95
CA ILE A 371 19.31 15.00 -10.39
C ILE A 371 20.37 14.36 -11.29
N LEU A 372 20.88 13.18 -10.92
CA LEU A 372 22.02 12.54 -11.59
C LEU A 372 21.61 11.62 -12.75
N GLN A 373 20.52 10.88 -12.60
CA GLN A 373 20.08 9.88 -13.58
C GLN A 373 18.85 10.32 -14.38
N LYS A 374 18.26 11.49 -14.09
CA LYS A 374 17.06 11.99 -14.77
C LYS A 374 15.84 11.06 -14.61
N ILE A 375 15.75 10.36 -13.49
CA ILE A 375 14.63 9.47 -13.19
C ILE A 375 13.87 10.00 -11.97
N LEU A 376 12.62 10.42 -12.18
CA LEU A 376 11.78 10.95 -11.12
C LEU A 376 10.96 9.83 -10.48
N PHE A 377 11.32 9.42 -9.27
CA PHE A 377 10.53 8.48 -8.47
C PHE A 377 9.61 9.23 -7.49
N LEU A 378 8.74 10.10 -8.02
CA LEU A 378 7.91 10.98 -7.19
C LEU A 378 7.00 10.19 -6.25
N ASP A 379 6.38 9.12 -6.73
CA ASP A 379 5.55 8.23 -5.92
C ASP A 379 6.33 7.63 -4.75
N LEU A 380 7.57 7.18 -4.99
CA LEU A 380 8.44 6.61 -3.96
C LEU A 380 8.90 7.64 -2.94
N MET A 381 9.15 8.89 -3.36
CA MET A 381 9.47 10.01 -2.48
C MET A 381 8.29 10.37 -1.59
N LEU A 382 7.10 10.53 -2.18
CA LEU A 382 5.88 10.86 -1.45
C LEU A 382 5.48 9.72 -0.49
N MET A 383 5.69 8.46 -0.89
CA MET A 383 5.34 7.29 -0.07
C MET A 383 6.06 7.28 1.29
N GLN A 384 7.23 7.92 1.40
CA GLN A 384 7.99 8.00 2.65
C GLN A 384 7.20 8.65 3.80
N ALA A 385 6.20 9.47 3.49
CA ALA A 385 5.31 10.09 4.47
C ALA A 385 4.59 9.07 5.37
N VAL A 386 4.31 7.84 4.90
CA VAL A 386 3.54 6.84 5.65
C VAL A 386 4.23 6.30 6.91
N PHE A 387 5.53 6.57 7.06
CA PHE A 387 6.30 6.20 8.26
C PHE A 387 6.13 7.19 9.41
N TYR A 388 5.63 8.40 9.13
CA TYR A 388 5.51 9.45 10.14
C TYR A 388 4.14 9.45 10.81
N ASN A 389 4.16 9.68 12.13
CA ASN A 389 2.93 9.89 12.89
C ASN A 389 2.54 11.37 12.85
N PHE A 390 1.61 11.73 11.96
CA PHE A 390 1.08 13.08 11.84
C PHE A 390 0.22 13.52 13.02
N THR A 391 -0.10 12.64 13.98
CA THR A 391 -0.87 13.01 15.18
C THR A 391 -0.19 14.11 15.98
N GLY A 392 1.15 14.03 16.13
CA GLY A 392 1.91 15.05 16.87
C GLY A 392 1.88 16.41 16.17
N VAL A 393 2.04 16.42 14.85
CA VAL A 393 1.94 17.63 14.02
C VAL A 393 0.54 18.22 14.11
N ARG A 394 -0.50 17.40 13.95
CA ARG A 394 -1.90 17.81 14.10
C ARG A 394 -2.18 18.43 15.47
N GLN A 395 -1.70 17.82 16.55
CA GLN A 395 -1.86 18.34 17.91
C GLN A 395 -1.08 19.64 18.13
N ALA A 396 0.10 19.77 17.54
CA ALA A 396 0.88 21.02 17.60
C ALA A 396 0.15 22.16 16.88
N ILE A 397 -0.39 21.89 15.67
CA ILE A 397 -1.21 22.84 14.92
C ILE A 397 -2.49 23.18 15.69
N ALA A 398 -3.15 22.18 16.28
CA ALA A 398 -4.34 22.37 17.11
C ALA A 398 -4.07 23.32 18.28
N ARG A 399 -3.01 23.09 19.06
CA ARG A 399 -2.61 23.96 20.17
C ARG A 399 -2.25 25.37 19.69
N TRP A 400 -1.51 25.47 18.58
CA TRP A 400 -1.17 26.77 18.01
C TRP A 400 -2.41 27.56 17.59
N LEU A 401 -3.37 26.91 16.93
CA LEU A 401 -4.65 27.51 16.56
C LEU A 401 -5.49 27.89 17.79
N GLU A 402 -5.49 27.06 18.82
CA GLU A 402 -6.17 27.33 20.10
C GLU A 402 -5.56 28.55 20.81
N THR A 403 -4.23 28.66 20.89
CA THR A 403 -3.56 29.84 21.46
C THR A 403 -3.84 31.11 20.66
N ARG A 404 -3.89 31.02 19.33
CA ARG A 404 -4.04 32.20 18.45
C ARG A 404 -5.48 32.69 18.31
N TYR A 405 -6.44 31.77 18.27
CA TYR A 405 -7.82 32.07 17.89
C TYR A 405 -8.86 31.55 18.90
N GLY A 406 -8.44 30.92 20.00
CA GLY A 406 -9.33 30.31 20.98
C GLY A 406 -10.05 29.05 20.49
N ARG A 407 -10.96 28.53 21.29
CA ARG A 407 -11.92 27.48 20.89
C ARG A 407 -13.14 28.12 20.26
N ILE A 408 -13.80 27.38 19.37
CA ILE A 408 -15.06 27.78 18.76
C ILE A 408 -16.17 27.09 19.53
N GLU A 409 -16.92 27.84 20.31
CA GLU A 409 -18.09 27.35 21.01
C GLU A 409 -19.29 27.32 20.06
N VAL A 410 -19.97 26.19 19.99
CA VAL A 410 -21.16 25.98 19.15
C VAL A 410 -22.32 25.62 20.06
N LEU A 411 -23.18 26.59 20.35
CA LEU A 411 -24.43 26.36 21.06
C LEU A 411 -25.42 25.63 20.14
N TYR A 412 -26.06 24.57 20.64
CA TYR A 412 -27.05 23.80 19.88
C TYR A 412 -28.18 23.28 20.77
N ASP A 413 -29.35 23.00 20.19
CA ASP A 413 -30.47 22.38 20.91
C ASP A 413 -30.30 20.85 20.96
N GLY A 414 -30.02 20.30 22.14
CA GLY A 414 -29.94 18.85 22.37
C GLY A 414 -31.26 18.09 22.23
N HIS A 415 -32.39 18.78 22.09
CA HIS A 415 -33.69 18.18 21.79
C HIS A 415 -34.05 18.23 20.29
N CYS A 416 -33.31 18.96 19.46
CA CYS A 416 -33.56 19.04 18.02
C CYS A 416 -32.79 17.97 17.24
N PRO A 417 -33.46 17.03 16.55
CA PRO A 417 -32.76 15.98 15.79
C PRO A 417 -31.84 16.52 14.68
N LEU A 418 -32.19 17.65 14.05
CA LEU A 418 -31.37 18.29 13.04
C LEU A 418 -30.10 18.90 13.67
N CYS A 419 -30.22 19.67 14.75
CA CYS A 419 -29.08 20.25 15.47
C CYS A 419 -28.10 19.18 15.94
N ILE A 420 -28.59 18.09 16.52
CA ILE A 420 -27.77 16.95 16.95
C ILE A 420 -27.01 16.35 15.76
N ARG A 421 -27.67 16.15 14.61
CA ARG A 421 -27.02 15.64 13.39
C ARG A 421 -25.95 16.60 12.87
N THR A 422 -26.23 17.90 12.85
CA THR A 422 -25.28 18.95 12.42
C THR A 422 -24.06 18.97 13.32
N VAL A 423 -24.23 18.97 14.65
CA VAL A 423 -23.12 18.95 15.62
C VAL A 423 -22.29 17.67 15.49
N ARG A 424 -22.92 16.51 15.27
CA ARG A 424 -22.21 15.26 14.98
C ARG A 424 -21.36 15.36 13.71
N ALA A 425 -21.89 15.98 12.65
CA ALA A 425 -21.13 16.23 11.42
C ALA A 425 -19.94 17.17 11.67
N LEU A 426 -20.18 18.31 12.32
CA LEU A 426 -19.16 19.30 12.65
C LEU A 426 -18.02 18.67 13.47
N ARG A 427 -18.34 17.93 14.53
CA ARG A 427 -17.35 17.19 15.34
C ARG A 427 -16.58 16.15 14.52
N ALA A 428 -17.21 15.53 13.52
CA ALA A 428 -16.52 14.57 12.65
C ALA A 428 -15.52 15.24 11.70
N PHE A 429 -15.74 16.52 11.34
CA PHE A 429 -14.83 17.34 10.53
C PHE A 429 -13.85 18.17 11.38
N ASP A 430 -13.96 18.12 12.71
CA ASP A 430 -13.08 18.86 13.62
C ASP A 430 -11.70 18.19 13.74
N LEU A 431 -10.92 18.32 12.68
CA LEU A 431 -9.59 17.74 12.56
C LEU A 431 -8.65 18.21 13.67
N PHE A 432 -8.87 19.41 14.21
CA PHE A 432 -7.99 20.03 15.20
C PHE A 432 -8.59 20.09 16.60
N ALA A 433 -9.72 19.42 16.85
CA ALA A 433 -10.40 19.41 18.14
C ALA A 433 -10.65 20.83 18.71
N ARG A 434 -11.06 21.77 17.85
CA ARG A 434 -11.31 23.18 18.20
C ARG A 434 -12.76 23.50 18.53
N LEU A 435 -13.69 22.61 18.18
CA LEU A 435 -15.12 22.83 18.39
C LEU A 435 -15.52 22.36 19.78
N ASP A 436 -16.09 23.27 20.57
CA ASP A 436 -16.75 22.95 21.83
C ASP A 436 -18.27 23.09 21.64
N CYS A 437 -18.95 21.96 21.41
CA CYS A 437 -20.40 22.00 21.14
C CYS A 437 -21.17 21.83 22.46
N LEU A 438 -21.87 22.88 22.88
CA LEU A 438 -22.58 22.97 24.15
C LEU A 438 -24.10 22.87 23.91
N ASP A 439 -24.75 21.94 24.61
CA ASP A 439 -26.21 21.81 24.59
C ASP A 439 -26.82 22.87 25.50
N PHE A 440 -27.44 23.91 24.93
CA PHE A 440 -27.95 25.02 25.73
C PHE A 440 -29.16 24.61 26.60
N ARG A 441 -29.78 23.45 26.35
CA ARG A 441 -30.83 22.90 27.22
C ARG A 441 -30.27 22.35 28.54
N ARG A 442 -28.96 22.09 28.60
CA ARG A 442 -28.26 21.54 29.77
C ARG A 442 -27.23 22.51 30.35
N LEU A 443 -27.00 23.64 29.69
CA LEU A 443 -26.04 24.65 30.07
C LEU A 443 -26.62 25.56 31.17
N ASP A 444 -25.84 25.89 32.19
CA ASP A 444 -26.17 27.00 33.08
C ASP A 444 -25.94 28.31 32.32
N LEU A 445 -27.00 28.83 31.71
CA LEU A 445 -26.94 30.07 30.93
C LEU A 445 -26.54 31.28 31.77
N ALA A 446 -26.84 31.30 33.07
CA ALA A 446 -26.44 32.41 33.93
C ALA A 446 -24.92 32.42 34.12
N GLU A 447 -24.30 31.25 34.32
CA GLU A 447 -22.85 31.12 34.35
C GLU A 447 -22.20 31.44 33.01
N TYR A 448 -22.76 30.89 31.92
CA TYR A 448 -22.28 31.15 30.56
C TYR A 448 -22.29 32.64 30.23
N ASN A 449 -23.41 33.32 30.49
CA ASN A 449 -23.57 34.77 30.31
C ASN A 449 -22.56 35.58 31.13
N ARG A 450 -22.33 35.21 32.40
CA ARG A 450 -21.30 35.86 33.24
C ARG A 450 -19.91 35.71 32.64
N ARG A 451 -19.56 34.53 32.11
CA ARG A 451 -18.24 34.24 31.55
C ARG A 451 -17.98 34.96 30.22
N HIS A 452 -19.00 35.07 29.38
CA HIS A 452 -18.86 35.60 28.02
C HIS A 452 -19.42 37.01 27.84
N THR A 453 -19.85 37.66 28.92
CA THR A 453 -20.48 39.00 28.90
C THR A 453 -21.67 39.10 27.93
N PHE A 454 -22.46 38.03 27.86
CA PHE A 454 -23.71 37.97 27.09
C PHE A 454 -24.94 38.04 28.01
N ALA A 455 -26.11 38.27 27.42
CA ALA A 455 -27.40 38.22 28.11
C ALA A 455 -28.36 37.27 27.37
N LEU A 456 -27.87 36.08 27.00
CA LEU A 456 -28.65 35.09 26.27
C LEU A 456 -29.73 34.48 27.18
N THR A 457 -30.97 34.54 26.73
CA THR A 457 -32.07 33.76 27.32
C THR A 457 -32.35 32.49 26.50
N ILE A 458 -33.09 31.53 27.07
CA ILE A 458 -33.56 30.35 26.32
C ILE A 458 -34.44 30.81 25.15
N GLU A 459 -35.26 31.84 25.35
CA GLU A 459 -36.14 32.41 24.33
C GLU A 459 -35.36 33.03 23.18
N ASP A 460 -34.24 33.72 23.46
CA ASP A 460 -33.35 34.24 22.41
C ASP A 460 -32.77 33.12 21.56
N LEU A 461 -32.27 32.06 22.21
CA LEU A 461 -31.67 30.91 21.52
C LEU A 461 -32.72 30.11 20.73
N ASP A 462 -33.93 29.96 21.26
CA ASP A 462 -35.04 29.31 20.57
C ASP A 462 -35.49 30.14 19.36
N ARG A 463 -35.59 31.47 19.49
CA ARG A 463 -35.93 32.37 18.39
C ARG A 463 -34.89 32.35 17.27
N GLU A 464 -33.60 32.37 17.60
CA GLU A 464 -32.52 32.28 16.62
C GLU A 464 -32.50 30.92 15.90
N MET A 465 -32.78 29.81 16.60
CA MET A 465 -32.74 28.48 15.98
C MET A 465 -33.98 28.11 15.17
N TYR A 466 -35.17 28.52 15.62
CA TYR A 466 -36.43 28.08 15.02
C TYR A 466 -37.13 29.19 14.21
N GLY A 467 -36.64 30.44 14.30
CA GLY A 467 -37.27 31.61 13.72
C GLY A 467 -38.51 32.09 14.52
N GLU A 468 -38.92 33.33 14.28
CA GLU A 468 -40.03 33.97 15.01
C GLU A 468 -41.36 33.23 14.88
N ALA A 469 -41.60 32.54 13.77
CA ALA A 469 -42.84 31.81 13.51
C ALA A 469 -43.05 30.60 14.43
N TYR A 470 -41.97 30.01 14.96
CA TYR A 470 -42.05 28.82 15.80
C TYR A 470 -42.04 29.15 17.31
N ALA A 471 -41.47 30.29 17.69
CA ALA A 471 -41.36 30.73 19.08
C ALA A 471 -42.72 31.13 19.71
N SER A 472 -43.73 31.43 18.90
CA SER A 472 -45.07 31.84 19.38
C SER A 472 -46.04 30.68 19.63
N VAL A 473 -45.67 29.45 19.27
CA VAL A 473 -46.55 28.27 19.32
C VAL A 473 -46.23 27.35 20.52
N ARG A 474 -45.12 27.60 21.22
CA ARG A 474 -44.77 26.98 22.51
C ARG A 474 -44.93 27.99 23.62
#